data_AF-A0A836SPF4-F1
#
_entry.id   AF-A0A836SPF4-F1
#
_cell.length_a   1.000
_cell.length_b   1.000
_cell.length_c   1.000
_cell.angle_alpha   90.00
_cell.angle_beta   90.00
_cell.angle_gamma   90.00
#
_symmetry.space_group_name_H-M   'P 1'
#
loop_
_entity.id
_entity.type
_entity.pdbx_description
1 polymer ?
#
loop_
_entity_poly.entity_id
_entity_poly.type
_entity_poly.pdbx_seq_one_letter_code
_entity_poly.pdbx_strand_id
1 'polypeptide(L)'
;MRRLITILGILGLAFILTFSGDRGNIYKSLRVFERILATIQSNYYQEPATDSLIRGAIDGMIDALKDPHSDYLSSEEYNELKISTQGEFGGVGIQIGIREEKLTVISTLEGTPAERVGLMAGDHIANINSEET
;
A
#
# COMPACT_ATOMS: atom_id res chain seq x y z
N MET A 1 7.07 36.57 -45.21
CA MET A 1 6.07 36.00 -44.28
C MET A 1 5.71 34.54 -44.55
N ARG A 2 5.49 34.11 -45.81
CA ARG A 2 5.10 32.72 -46.14
C ARG A 2 6.11 31.61 -45.73
N ARG A 3 7.42 31.88 -45.79
CA ARG A 3 8.47 30.90 -45.42
C ARG A 3 8.61 30.64 -43.92
N LEU A 4 8.11 31.56 -43.08
CA LEU A 4 8.23 31.43 -41.62
C LEU A 4 7.15 30.49 -41.05
N ILE A 5 5.95 30.51 -41.64
CA ILE A 5 4.81 29.66 -41.25
C ILE A 5 5.09 28.18 -41.58
N THR A 6 5.76 27.91 -42.70
CA THR A 6 6.15 26.55 -43.09
C THR A 6 7.20 25.94 -42.15
N ILE A 7 8.13 26.74 -41.64
CA ILE A 7 9.16 26.26 -40.69
C ILE A 7 8.53 25.96 -39.33
N LEU A 8 7.60 26.80 -38.85
CA LEU A 8 6.90 26.57 -37.59
C LEU A 8 5.99 25.33 -37.64
N GLY A 9 5.35 25.07 -38.78
CA GLY A 9 4.54 23.86 -38.99
C GLY A 9 5.35 22.57 -39.00
N ILE A 10 6.55 22.59 -39.59
CA ILE A 10 7.47 21.44 -39.58
C ILE A 10 8.04 21.20 -38.18
N LEU A 11 8.35 22.27 -37.43
CA LEU A 11 8.82 22.17 -36.05
C LEU A 11 7.73 21.60 -35.12
N GLY A 12 6.48 22.03 -35.28
CA GLY A 12 5.34 21.51 -34.54
C GLY A 12 5.02 20.04 -34.84
N LEU A 13 5.15 19.62 -36.11
CA LEU A 13 4.95 18.23 -36.52
C LEU A 13 6.05 17.30 -35.96
N ALA A 14 7.30 17.77 -35.97
CA ALA A 14 8.41 17.04 -35.34
C ALA A 14 8.19 16.86 -33.83
N PHE A 15 7.67 17.88 -33.14
CA PHE A 15 7.38 17.83 -31.71
C PHE A 15 6.30 16.80 -31.34
N ILE A 16 5.25 16.67 -32.15
CA ILE A 16 4.17 15.68 -31.95
C ILE A 16 4.67 14.24 -32.15
N LEU A 17 5.58 14.02 -33.12
CA LEU A 17 6.17 12.71 -33.37
C LEU A 17 7.11 12.26 -32.24
N THR A 18 7.83 13.17 -31.60
CA THR A 18 8.73 12.84 -30.48
C THR A 18 7.97 12.49 -29.19
N PHE A 19 6.77 13.05 -28.97
CA PHE A 19 6.01 12.86 -27.73
C PHE A 19 5.25 11.51 -27.62
N SER A 20 5.25 10.69 -28.69
CA SER A 20 4.49 9.42 -28.73
C SER A 20 5.27 8.17 -28.28
N GLY A 21 6.55 8.32 -27.89
CA GLY A 21 7.48 7.20 -27.68
C GLY A 21 7.38 6.42 -26.37
N ASP A 22 6.65 6.91 -25.36
CA ASP A 22 6.80 6.39 -23.99
C ASP A 22 5.78 5.28 -23.62
N ARG A 23 4.53 5.40 -24.08
CA ARG A 23 3.46 4.44 -23.74
C ARG A 23 3.71 3.03 -24.30
N GLY A 24 4.33 2.91 -25.47
CA GLY A 24 4.64 1.61 -26.08
C GLY A 24 5.67 0.79 -25.29
N ASN A 25 6.54 1.46 -24.53
CA ASN A 25 7.58 0.82 -23.73
C ASN A 25 6.99 0.14 -22.49
N ILE A 26 6.10 0.83 -21.77
CA ILE A 26 5.46 0.33 -20.54
C ILE A 26 4.66 -0.96 -20.81
N TYR A 27 3.85 -1.02 -21.86
CA TYR A 27 3.10 -2.23 -22.21
C TYR A 27 4.00 -3.42 -22.60
N LYS A 28 5.19 -3.16 -23.14
CA LYS A 28 6.17 -4.22 -23.41
C LYS A 28 6.76 -4.75 -22.11
N SER A 29 7.15 -3.87 -21.19
CA SER A 29 7.69 -4.24 -19.89
C SER A 29 6.68 -5.02 -19.03
N LEU A 30 5.40 -4.62 -19.06
CA LEU A 30 4.34 -5.32 -18.33
C LEU A 30 4.16 -6.77 -18.83
N ARG A 31 4.23 -7.00 -20.14
CA ARG A 31 4.16 -8.35 -20.72
C ARG A 31 5.36 -9.22 -20.31
N VAL A 32 6.54 -8.62 -20.18
CA VAL A 32 7.73 -9.34 -19.69
C VAL A 32 7.53 -9.74 -18.23
N PHE A 33 7.03 -8.81 -17.40
CA PHE A 33 6.72 -9.06 -16.00
C PHE A 33 5.70 -10.18 -15.82
N GLU A 34 4.57 -10.12 -16.53
CA GLU A 34 3.53 -11.17 -16.54
C GLU A 34 4.12 -12.54 -16.88
N ARG A 35 4.96 -12.60 -17.92
CA ARG A 35 5.60 -13.85 -18.34
C ARG A 35 6.53 -14.41 -17.26
N ILE A 36 7.29 -13.56 -16.58
CA ILE A 36 8.17 -13.97 -15.48
C ILE A 36 7.34 -14.53 -14.33
N LEU A 37 6.28 -13.82 -13.92
CA LEU A 37 5.39 -14.25 -12.85
C LEU A 37 4.77 -15.62 -13.15
N ALA A 38 4.21 -15.80 -14.34
CA ALA A 38 3.65 -17.08 -14.78
C ALA A 38 4.69 -18.21 -14.85
N THR A 39 5.91 -17.88 -15.27
CA THR A 39 7.02 -18.85 -15.32
C THR A 39 7.41 -19.31 -13.92
N ILE A 40 7.47 -18.41 -12.95
CA ILE A 40 7.77 -18.73 -11.55
C ILE A 40 6.66 -19.63 -10.97
N GLN A 41 5.39 -19.24 -11.12
CA GLN A 41 4.27 -20.02 -10.61
C GLN A 41 4.22 -21.46 -11.17
N SER A 42 4.53 -21.63 -12.45
CA SER A 42 4.42 -22.93 -13.12
C SER A 42 5.66 -23.83 -13.00
N ASN A 43 6.86 -23.26 -12.78
CA ASN A 43 8.12 -24.02 -12.81
C ASN A 43 8.88 -24.03 -11.49
N TYR A 44 8.44 -23.27 -10.48
CA TYR A 44 9.06 -23.34 -9.17
C TYR A 44 8.67 -24.63 -8.44
N TYR A 45 9.61 -25.16 -7.65
CA TYR A 45 9.46 -26.47 -7.00
C TYR A 45 8.26 -26.55 -6.05
N GLN A 46 7.87 -25.42 -5.45
CA GLN A 46 6.66 -25.25 -4.65
C GLN A 46 5.85 -24.11 -5.24
N GLU A 47 4.52 -24.21 -5.33
CA GLU A 47 3.72 -23.10 -5.82
C GLU A 47 3.77 -21.93 -4.82
N PRO A 48 4.40 -20.80 -5.18
CA PRO A 48 4.49 -19.65 -4.29
C PRO A 48 3.15 -18.91 -4.26
N ALA A 49 2.79 -18.34 -3.10
CA ALA A 49 1.62 -17.48 -3.00
C ALA A 49 1.79 -16.24 -3.92
N THR A 50 0.83 -16.03 -4.82
CA THR A 50 0.84 -14.92 -5.78
C THR A 50 0.97 -13.58 -5.08
N ASP A 51 0.24 -13.38 -3.97
CA ASP A 51 0.24 -12.13 -3.22
C ASP A 51 1.63 -11.80 -2.65
N SER A 52 2.39 -12.81 -2.20
CA SER A 52 3.75 -12.63 -1.73
C SER A 52 4.71 -12.23 -2.85
N LEU A 53 4.57 -12.80 -4.05
CA LEU A 53 5.38 -12.43 -5.21
C LEU A 53 5.08 -11.00 -5.68
N ILE A 54 3.81 -10.62 -5.72
CA ILE A 54 3.38 -9.28 -6.08
C ILE A 54 3.87 -8.26 -5.03
N ARG A 55 3.74 -8.57 -3.74
CA ARG A 55 4.27 -7.72 -2.66
C ARG A 55 5.76 -7.49 -2.81
N GLY A 56 6.57 -8.55 -2.94
CA GLY A 56 8.01 -8.41 -3.15
C GLY A 56 8.39 -7.63 -4.42
N ALA A 57 7.58 -7.73 -5.49
CA ALA A 57 7.78 -6.91 -6.69
C ALA A 57 7.50 -5.42 -6.44
N ILE A 58 6.45 -5.10 -5.67
CA ILE A 58 6.12 -3.72 -5.27
C ILE A 58 7.23 -3.14 -4.40
N ASP A 59 7.69 -3.89 -3.39
CA ASP A 59 8.77 -3.47 -2.49
C ASP A 59 10.05 -3.16 -3.28
N GLY A 60 10.42 -4.05 -4.21
CA GLY A 60 11.57 -3.82 -5.10
C GLY A 60 11.43 -2.60 -6.02
N MET A 61 10.21 -2.26 -6.46
CA MET A 61 9.95 -1.04 -7.24
C MET A 61 10.14 0.23 -6.39
N ILE A 62 9.72 0.19 -5.12
CA ILE A 62 9.89 1.31 -4.18
C ILE A 62 11.36 1.47 -3.82
N ASP A 63 12.06 0.39 -3.51
CA ASP A 63 13.50 0.37 -3.25
C ASP A 63 14.32 0.95 -4.41
N ALA A 64 13.83 0.82 -5.65
CA ALA A 64 14.45 1.40 -6.83
C ALA A 64 14.38 2.93 -6.86
N LEU A 65 13.43 3.55 -6.17
CA LEU A 65 13.30 5.01 -6.06
C LEU A 65 14.43 5.61 -5.20
N LYS A 66 15.05 4.83 -4.31
CA LYS A 66 16.07 5.28 -3.35
C LYS A 66 15.61 6.46 -2.50
N ASP A 67 14.30 6.56 -2.28
CA ASP A 67 13.68 7.58 -1.44
C ASP A 67 13.26 6.95 -0.10
N PRO A 68 13.86 7.36 1.03
CA PRO A 68 13.52 6.83 2.35
C PRO A 68 12.10 7.24 2.83
N HIS A 69 11.40 8.10 2.09
CA HIS A 69 10.04 8.53 2.43
C HIS A 69 8.96 7.88 1.55
N SER A 70 9.34 6.99 0.65
CA SER A 70 8.42 6.22 -0.19
C SER A 70 8.25 4.81 0.36
N ASP A 71 7.01 4.39 0.58
CA ASP A 71 6.67 3.06 1.09
C ASP A 71 5.29 2.61 0.57
N TYR A 72 5.02 1.30 0.56
CA TYR A 72 3.74 0.71 0.20
C TYR A 72 3.17 -0.07 1.37
N LEU A 73 2.04 0.42 1.87
CA LEU A 73 1.35 -0.15 3.01
C LEU A 73 0.29 -1.14 2.55
N SER A 74 0.22 -2.30 3.22
CA SER A 74 -0.97 -3.15 3.18
C SER A 74 -2.16 -2.41 3.79
N SER A 75 -3.35 -2.95 3.57
CA SER A 75 -4.54 -2.49 4.27
C SER A 75 -4.38 -2.45 5.79
N GLU A 76 -3.68 -3.42 6.38
CA GLU A 76 -3.43 -3.49 7.83
C GLU A 76 -2.46 -2.39 8.27
N GLU A 77 -1.29 -2.29 7.63
CA GLU A 77 -0.27 -1.26 7.90
C GLU A 77 -0.84 0.16 7.71
N TYR A 78 -1.69 0.35 6.70
CA TYR A 78 -2.37 1.61 6.45
C TYR A 78 -3.37 1.96 7.57
N ASN A 79 -4.11 0.97 8.06
CA ASN A 79 -5.04 1.19 9.18
C ASN A 79 -4.29 1.55 10.46
N GLU A 80 -3.17 0.89 10.76
CA GLU A 80 -2.31 1.24 11.89
C GLU A 80 -1.73 2.64 11.77
N LEU A 81 -1.26 3.01 10.56
CA LEU A 81 -0.80 4.38 10.28
C LEU A 81 -1.93 5.38 10.51
N LYS A 82 -3.14 5.08 10.07
CA LYS A 82 -4.31 5.96 10.23
C LYS A 82 -4.68 6.14 11.71
N ILE A 83 -4.65 5.06 12.49
CA ILE A 83 -4.89 5.10 13.94
C ILE A 83 -3.83 5.98 14.62
N SER A 84 -2.54 5.79 14.30
CA SER A 84 -1.43 6.52 14.91
C SER A 84 -1.37 8.01 14.52
N THR A 85 -1.79 8.36 13.30
CA THR A 85 -1.67 9.74 12.77
C THR A 85 -2.93 10.57 12.90
N GLN A 86 -4.09 9.99 12.65
CA GLN A 86 -5.37 10.72 12.63
C GLN A 86 -6.17 10.55 13.91
N GLY A 87 -5.76 9.63 14.79
CA GLY A 87 -6.61 9.23 15.90
C GLY A 87 -7.97 8.74 15.42
N GLU A 88 -8.06 8.20 14.20
CA GLU A 88 -9.27 7.51 13.75
C GLU A 88 -9.26 6.11 14.35
N PHE A 89 -9.75 6.02 15.58
CA PHE A 89 -9.97 4.77 16.29
C PHE A 89 -11.19 4.08 15.68
N GLY A 90 -10.99 3.00 14.95
CA GLY A 90 -12.09 2.15 14.52
C GLY A 90 -12.79 1.50 15.73
N GLY A 91 -14.12 1.52 15.76
CA GLY A 91 -14.92 0.76 16.74
C GLY A 91 -15.41 1.55 17.96
N VAL A 92 -15.19 1.01 19.17
CA VAL A 92 -15.77 1.49 20.44
C VAL A 92 -14.94 2.54 21.17
N GLY A 93 -13.78 2.94 20.64
CA GLY A 93 -12.92 3.99 21.21
C GLY A 93 -11.88 3.50 22.22
N ILE A 94 -11.23 2.36 21.95
CA ILE A 94 -10.12 1.83 22.74
C ILE A 94 -8.81 1.82 21.95
N GLN A 95 -7.70 2.10 22.64
CA GLN A 95 -6.36 1.79 22.18
C GLN A 95 -5.95 0.45 22.80
N ILE A 96 -5.57 -0.51 21.97
CA ILE A 96 -5.14 -1.85 22.39
C ILE A 96 -3.69 -2.09 22.03
N GLY A 97 -3.06 -3.02 22.72
CA GLY A 97 -1.76 -3.57 22.36
C GLY A 97 -1.46 -4.85 23.13
N ILE A 98 -0.35 -5.50 22.81
CA ILE A 98 0.04 -6.75 23.46
C ILE A 98 0.95 -6.44 24.65
N ARG A 99 0.56 -6.91 25.84
CA ARG A 99 1.39 -6.92 27.06
C ARG A 99 1.32 -8.31 27.69
N GLU A 100 2.47 -8.86 28.07
CA GLU A 100 2.55 -10.20 28.67
C GLU A 100 1.81 -11.26 27.82
N GLU A 101 1.99 -11.20 26.50
CA GLU A 101 1.35 -12.08 25.51
C GLU A 101 -0.19 -12.03 25.49
N LYS A 102 -0.79 -10.99 26.09
CA LYS A 102 -2.25 -10.79 26.12
C LYS A 102 -2.66 -9.48 25.45
N LEU A 103 -3.76 -9.53 24.71
CA LEU A 103 -4.40 -8.32 24.19
C LEU A 103 -4.91 -7.47 25.36
N THR A 104 -4.41 -6.25 25.47
CA THR A 104 -4.60 -5.39 26.64
C THR A 104 -4.99 -3.98 26.21
N VAL A 105 -5.92 -3.38 26.93
CA VAL A 105 -6.33 -1.98 26.75
C VAL A 105 -5.21 -1.07 27.27
N ILE A 106 -4.66 -0.25 26.37
CA ILE A 106 -3.64 0.77 26.70
C ILE A 106 -4.31 2.03 27.22
N SER A 107 -5.37 2.50 26.55
CA SER A 107 -6.13 3.68 26.93
C SER A 107 -7.54 3.64 26.33
N THR A 108 -8.46 4.40 26.92
CA THR A 108 -9.79 4.67 26.38
C THR A 108 -9.90 6.14 26.00
N LEU A 109 -10.73 6.42 25.01
CA LEU A 109 -10.96 7.79 24.56
C LEU A 109 -12.15 8.43 25.27
N GLU A 110 -12.00 9.69 25.66
CA GLU A 110 -13.07 10.48 26.28
C GLU A 110 -14.29 10.60 25.35
N GLY A 111 -15.48 10.44 25.90
CA GLY A 111 -16.76 10.50 25.20
C GLY A 111 -17.09 9.27 24.35
N THR A 112 -16.26 8.22 24.36
CA THR A 112 -16.49 7.02 23.53
C THR A 112 -17.32 5.96 24.25
N PRO A 113 -17.95 5.01 23.51
CA PRO A 113 -18.64 3.88 24.14
C PRO A 113 -17.80 3.13 25.17
N ALA A 114 -16.50 2.96 24.91
CA ALA A 114 -15.56 2.29 25.80
C ALA A 114 -15.43 2.97 27.17
N GLU A 115 -15.27 4.29 27.19
CA GLU A 115 -15.25 5.04 28.44
C GLU A 115 -16.59 4.95 29.18
N ARG A 116 -17.71 5.04 28.45
CA ARG A 116 -19.05 4.96 29.05
C ARG A 116 -19.36 3.64 29.74
N VAL A 117 -18.77 2.54 29.26
CA VAL A 117 -18.89 1.22 29.90
C VAL A 117 -17.81 0.98 30.95
N GLY A 118 -16.93 1.95 31.18
CA GLY A 118 -15.92 1.94 32.24
C GLY A 118 -14.68 1.10 31.93
N LEU A 119 -14.36 0.87 30.65
CA LEU A 119 -13.09 0.24 30.29
C LEU A 119 -11.92 1.12 30.72
N MET A 120 -10.88 0.49 31.27
CA MET A 120 -9.72 1.17 31.82
C MET A 120 -8.41 0.63 31.22
N ALA A 121 -7.37 1.46 31.30
CA ALA A 121 -6.03 1.03 30.95
C ALA A 121 -5.60 -0.15 31.86
N GLY A 122 -5.14 -1.23 31.24
CA GLY A 122 -4.76 -2.47 31.91
C GLY A 122 -5.78 -3.60 31.83
N ASP A 123 -7.01 -3.34 31.34
CA ASP A 123 -7.98 -4.40 31.11
C ASP A 123 -7.48 -5.35 30.03
N HIS A 124 -7.60 -6.67 30.28
CA HIS A 124 -7.29 -7.69 29.29
C HIS A 124 -8.53 -8.03 28.47
N ILE A 125 -8.38 -8.08 27.16
CA ILE A 125 -9.41 -8.56 26.24
C ILE A 125 -9.21 -10.07 26.15
N ALA A 126 -10.15 -10.82 26.71
CA ALA A 126 -10.10 -12.28 26.66
C ALA A 126 -10.65 -12.80 25.32
N ASN A 127 -11.79 -12.25 24.90
CA ASN A 127 -12.50 -12.69 23.69
C ASN A 127 -13.04 -11.48 22.94
N ILE A 128 -13.09 -11.57 21.61
CA ILE A 128 -13.86 -10.67 20.75
C ILE A 128 -14.98 -11.49 20.10
N ASN A 129 -16.22 -11.19 20.48
CA ASN A 129 -17.38 -12.03 20.18
C ASN A 129 -17.19 -13.47 20.72
N SER A 130 -16.87 -14.42 19.84
CA SER A 130 -16.67 -15.84 20.16
C SER A 130 -15.26 -16.33 19.82
N GLU A 131 -14.36 -15.44 19.42
CA GLU A 131 -12.95 -15.77 19.14
C GLU A 131 -12.08 -15.35 20.33
N GLU A 132 -11.27 -16.28 20.83
CA GLU A 132 -10.26 -16.01 21.86
C GLU A 132 -9.15 -15.14 21.25
N THR A 133 -8.67 -14.17 22.03
CA THR A 133 -7.63 -13.20 21.64
C THR A 133 -6.33 -13.37 22.40
#